data_AF-A0A5C6AF82-F1
#
_entry.id   AF-A0A5C6AF82-F1
#
_cell.length_a   1.000
_cell.length_b   1.000
_cell.length_c   1.000
_cell.angle_alpha   90.00
_cell.angle_beta   90.00
_cell.angle_gamma   90.00
#
_symmetry.space_group_name_H-M   'P 1'
#
loop_
_entity.id
_entity.type
_entity.pdbx_description
1 polymer ?
#
loop_
_entity_poly.entity_id
_entity_poly.type
_entity_poly.pdbx_seq_one_letter_code
_entity_poly.pdbx_strand_id
1 'polypeptide(L)'
;MSNRRGFTLIELLVAMASATVLMAGLSSALYIAARGMDLDDGGSARRARADAAVGRLLADARTATRMRTLSSGVIEFDVPDRTGDNVADRLRYAWDGMPGSLLTRELNGGSPITVLQDVRSLSFDSATRTSTVDTTAGSTLTTWPRLGGVLQPAASTTMSIAVSRPTTMVPGDLMVAVLCVEETSTGDIDTPSGWTQVLLRENSGEVTLGVWTRTLMASDPSSFTWSWNSNKDAIGWILVLSNHHRTEPIAATEVAYSTGKSSHPTTPSVTAATGDSLVLRVGAFDKDIVKTVDVTGLPGHTDVWVRSVDNKIAGACGYAVPVGPGAVGTAAFDNKNNSDYVVATIVITPRPAVAP
;
A
#
# COMPACT_ATOMS: atom_id res chain seq x y z
N MET A 1 99.86 24.77 -34.45
CA MET A 1 99.50 26.04 -35.12
C MET A 1 97.99 26.05 -35.31
N SER A 2 97.26 26.79 -34.48
CA SER A 2 95.79 26.92 -34.61
C SER A 2 95.50 28.25 -35.32
N ASN A 3 95.07 28.15 -36.57
CA ASN A 3 94.79 29.30 -37.42
C ASN A 3 93.44 29.90 -36.97
N ARG A 4 93.48 30.89 -36.08
CA ARG A 4 92.28 31.60 -35.62
C ARG A 4 91.77 32.47 -36.78
N ARG A 5 90.79 31.95 -37.53
CA ARG A 5 90.08 32.72 -38.56
C ARG A 5 89.22 33.76 -37.86
N GLY A 6 89.60 35.04 -37.98
CA GLY A 6 88.78 36.16 -37.54
C GLY A 6 87.59 36.34 -38.49
N PHE A 7 86.41 36.62 -37.92
CA PHE A 7 85.20 36.88 -38.71
C PHE A 7 85.34 38.17 -39.52
N THR A 8 84.84 38.17 -40.75
CA THR A 8 84.79 39.39 -41.56
C THR A 8 83.70 40.32 -41.03
N LEU A 9 83.90 41.64 -41.19
CA LEU A 9 82.94 42.66 -40.73
C LEU A 9 81.53 42.43 -41.30
N ILE A 10 81.44 41.92 -42.53
CA ILE A 10 80.18 41.62 -43.20
C ILE A 10 79.50 40.36 -42.65
N GLU A 11 80.26 39.31 -42.29
CA GLU A 11 79.70 38.14 -41.59
C GLU A 11 79.15 38.51 -40.22
N LEU A 12 79.84 39.38 -39.48
CA LEU A 12 79.36 39.85 -38.18
C LEU A 12 78.06 40.65 -38.32
N LEU A 13 77.95 41.50 -39.35
CA LEU A 13 76.73 42.26 -39.64
C LEU A 13 75.55 41.35 -40.02
N VAL A 14 75.78 40.35 -40.88
CA VAL A 14 74.75 39.39 -41.28
C VAL A 14 74.34 38.51 -40.10
N ALA A 15 75.28 38.07 -39.27
CA ALA A 15 75.00 37.30 -38.07
C ALA A 15 74.19 38.11 -37.04
N MET A 16 74.54 39.38 -36.81
CA MET A 16 73.77 40.26 -35.92
C MET A 16 72.37 40.54 -36.46
N ALA A 17 72.23 40.82 -37.76
CA ALA A 17 70.92 41.01 -38.38
C ALA A 17 70.04 39.75 -38.24
N SER A 18 70.61 38.58 -38.53
CA SER A 18 69.91 37.29 -38.39
C SER A 18 69.52 37.00 -36.94
N ALA A 19 70.42 37.29 -35.98
CA ALA A 19 70.15 37.12 -34.56
C ALA A 19 69.03 38.05 -34.08
N THR A 20 68.98 39.30 -34.54
CA THR A 20 67.88 40.22 -34.18
C THR A 20 66.52 39.74 -34.70
N VAL A 21 66.46 39.23 -35.93
CA VAL A 21 65.23 38.65 -36.51
C VAL A 21 64.80 37.41 -35.73
N LEU A 22 65.74 36.52 -35.38
CA LEU A 22 65.45 35.33 -34.57
C LEU A 22 64.97 35.70 -33.16
N MET A 23 65.60 36.65 -32.49
CA MET A 23 65.19 37.10 -31.15
C MET A 23 63.83 37.79 -31.18
N ALA A 24 63.53 38.57 -32.22
CA ALA A 24 62.20 39.16 -32.41
C ALA A 24 61.14 38.08 -32.66
N GLY A 25 61.44 37.09 -33.51
CA GLY A 25 60.56 35.95 -33.77
C GLY A 25 60.31 35.10 -32.52
N LEU A 26 61.35 34.79 -31.75
CA LEU A 26 61.25 34.05 -30.49
C LEU A 26 60.44 34.81 -29.45
N SER A 27 60.65 36.13 -29.33
CA SER A 27 59.89 36.99 -28.42
C SER A 27 58.41 37.04 -28.79
N SER A 28 58.09 37.09 -30.09
CA SER A 28 56.70 37.03 -30.56
C SER A 28 56.06 35.66 -30.30
N ALA A 29 56.80 34.57 -30.51
CA ALA A 29 56.31 33.22 -30.24
C ALA A 29 56.06 33.01 -28.74
N LEU A 30 56.97 33.47 -27.87
CA LEU A 30 56.81 33.47 -26.42
C LEU A 30 55.63 34.33 -25.97
N TYR A 31 55.44 35.51 -26.57
CA TYR A 31 54.31 36.37 -26.28
C TYR A 31 52.97 35.73 -26.65
N ILE A 32 52.88 35.08 -27.82
CA ILE A 32 51.68 34.35 -28.25
C ILE A 32 51.42 33.14 -27.35
N ALA A 33 52.47 32.39 -26.98
CA ALA A 33 52.36 31.25 -26.08
C ALA A 33 51.91 31.68 -24.67
N ALA A 34 52.48 32.76 -24.12
CA ALA A 34 52.08 33.33 -22.84
C ALA A 34 50.62 33.78 -22.86
N ARG A 35 50.21 34.46 -23.93
CA ARG A 35 48.82 34.89 -24.11
C ARG A 35 47.85 33.70 -24.22
N GLY A 36 48.30 32.57 -24.77
CA GLY A 36 47.53 31.32 -24.81
C GLY A 36 47.35 30.66 -23.44
N MET A 37 48.34 30.78 -22.55
CA MET A 37 48.28 30.26 -21.18
C MET A 37 47.44 31.16 -20.25
N ASP A 38 47.57 32.48 -20.38
CA ASP A 38 46.72 33.44 -19.66
C ASP A 38 45.24 33.31 -20.06
N LEU A 39 44.93 32.86 -21.29
CA LEU A 39 43.52 32.62 -21.68
C LEU A 39 42.87 31.45 -20.92
N ASP A 40 43.64 30.51 -20.36
CA ASP A 40 43.14 29.41 -19.53
C ASP A 40 43.26 29.72 -18.03
N ASP A 41 43.37 31.01 -17.65
CA ASP A 41 43.53 31.65 -16.32
C ASP A 41 42.75 31.00 -15.15
N GLY A 42 43.00 29.74 -14.85
CA GLY A 42 42.19 28.89 -13.99
C GLY A 42 40.77 28.59 -14.49
N GLY A 43 40.45 28.82 -15.77
CA GLY A 43 39.10 28.60 -16.32
C GLY A 43 38.64 27.15 -16.17
N SER A 44 39.48 26.22 -16.62
CA SER A 44 39.27 24.77 -16.49
C SER A 44 39.18 24.32 -15.02
N ALA A 45 40.03 24.87 -14.14
CA ALA A 45 40.02 24.57 -12.71
C ALA A 45 38.77 25.13 -11.99
N ARG A 46 38.31 26.34 -12.34
CA ARG A 46 37.05 26.93 -11.84
C ARG A 46 35.87 26.05 -12.22
N ARG A 47 35.83 25.60 -13.48
CA ARG A 47 34.77 24.70 -13.97
C ARG A 47 34.74 23.37 -13.22
N ALA A 48 35.90 22.73 -13.04
CA ALA A 48 35.99 21.48 -12.29
C ALA A 48 35.52 21.61 -10.82
N ARG A 49 35.81 22.74 -10.15
CA ARG A 49 35.32 23.02 -8.79
C ARG A 49 33.81 23.23 -8.76
N ALA A 50 33.26 23.94 -9.74
CA ALA A 50 31.81 24.14 -9.86
C ALA A 50 31.09 22.80 -10.09
N ASP A 51 31.61 21.95 -10.98
CA ASP A 51 31.04 20.62 -11.26
C ASP A 51 31.09 19.72 -10.02
N ALA A 52 32.17 19.75 -9.25
CA ALA A 52 32.28 19.00 -7.99
C ALA A 52 31.28 19.50 -6.93
N ALA A 53 31.09 20.81 -6.81
CA ALA A 53 30.11 21.42 -5.92
C ALA A 53 28.68 21.02 -6.27
N VAL A 54 28.32 21.09 -7.57
CA VAL A 54 27.01 20.67 -8.09
C VAL A 54 26.80 19.18 -7.91
N GLY A 55 27.82 18.35 -8.22
CA GLY A 55 27.76 16.90 -8.03
C GLY A 55 27.47 16.50 -6.58
N ARG A 56 28.09 17.18 -5.61
CA ARG A 56 27.81 16.98 -4.19
C ARG A 56 26.37 17.37 -3.82
N LEU A 57 25.92 18.54 -4.24
CA LEU A 57 24.56 19.02 -3.96
C LEU A 57 23.51 18.07 -4.54
N LEU A 58 23.70 17.62 -5.80
CA LEU A 58 22.81 16.66 -6.45
C LEU A 58 22.82 15.30 -5.76
N ALA A 59 23.98 14.80 -5.30
CA ALA A 59 24.06 13.56 -4.53
C ALA A 59 23.26 13.67 -3.22
N ASP A 60 23.36 14.80 -2.53
CA ASP A 60 22.60 15.05 -1.31
C ASP A 60 21.09 15.15 -1.60
N ALA A 61 20.70 15.94 -2.60
CA ALA A 61 19.31 16.14 -3.00
C ALA A 61 18.64 14.84 -3.50
N ARG A 62 19.38 13.93 -4.14
CA ARG A 62 18.87 12.60 -4.55
C ARG A 62 18.47 11.72 -3.37
N THR A 63 19.05 11.94 -2.21
CA THR A 63 18.71 11.21 -0.98
C THR A 63 17.70 11.96 -0.11
N ALA A 64 17.16 13.09 -0.58
CA ALA A 64 16.24 13.88 0.21
C ALA A 64 14.93 13.12 0.48
N THR A 65 14.54 13.03 1.74
CA THR A 65 13.27 12.41 2.18
C THR A 65 12.19 13.44 2.42
N ARG A 66 12.58 14.70 2.72
CA ARG A 66 11.64 15.80 2.98
C ARG A 66 12.24 17.14 2.59
N MET A 67 11.50 17.94 1.84
CA MET A 67 11.84 19.33 1.54
C MET A 67 11.40 20.25 2.70
N ARG A 68 12.26 21.15 3.19
CA ARG A 68 11.92 22.12 4.26
C ARG A 68 11.82 23.54 3.74
N THR A 69 12.91 24.05 3.18
CA THR A 69 13.00 25.43 2.69
C THR A 69 13.53 25.42 1.27
N LEU A 70 12.89 26.18 0.38
CA LEU A 70 13.36 26.42 -0.97
C LEU A 70 13.15 27.89 -1.33
N SER A 71 14.23 28.57 -1.66
CA SER A 71 14.25 29.91 -2.26
C SER A 71 15.38 29.95 -3.30
N SER A 72 15.48 31.02 -4.08
CA SER A 72 16.52 31.14 -5.11
C SER A 72 17.95 31.02 -4.54
N GLY A 73 18.19 31.41 -3.28
CA GLY A 73 19.50 31.33 -2.64
C GLY A 73 19.65 30.22 -1.60
N VAL A 74 18.57 29.54 -1.20
CA VAL A 74 18.60 28.54 -0.12
C VAL A 74 17.82 27.30 -0.49
N ILE A 75 18.41 26.13 -0.26
CA ILE A 75 17.72 24.84 -0.29
C ILE A 75 18.04 24.06 0.98
N GLU A 76 17.00 23.64 1.71
CA GLU A 76 17.12 22.87 2.96
C GLU A 76 16.19 21.65 2.94
N PHE A 77 16.76 20.46 3.13
CA PHE A 77 16.03 19.18 3.11
C PHE A 77 16.57 18.21 4.17
N ASP A 78 15.74 17.23 4.52
CA ASP A 78 16.15 16.08 5.32
C ASP A 78 16.71 14.97 4.42
N VAL A 79 17.75 14.28 4.89
CA VAL A 79 18.32 13.06 4.30
C VAL A 79 18.28 11.93 5.33
N PRO A 80 18.38 10.65 4.92
CA PRO A 80 18.56 9.54 5.85
C PRO A 80 19.75 9.81 6.78
N ASP A 81 19.67 9.28 7.99
CA ASP A 81 20.71 9.41 9.01
C ASP A 81 22.10 9.05 8.44
N ARG A 82 23.00 10.03 8.45
CA ARG A 82 24.41 9.90 8.06
C ARG A 82 25.35 10.04 9.26
N THR A 83 24.87 10.59 10.37
CA THR A 83 25.67 10.80 11.58
C THR A 83 25.64 9.61 12.54
N GLY A 84 24.70 8.68 12.33
CA GLY A 84 24.55 7.43 13.08
C GLY A 84 23.79 7.60 14.39
N ASP A 85 23.01 8.67 14.55
CA ASP A 85 22.24 8.98 15.76
C ASP A 85 20.77 8.50 15.71
N ASN A 86 20.39 7.79 14.64
CA ASN A 86 19.03 7.35 14.31
C ASN A 86 18.02 8.49 14.08
N VAL A 87 18.49 9.71 13.81
CA VAL A 87 17.65 10.85 13.44
C VAL A 87 17.96 11.26 12.00
N ALA A 88 16.93 11.64 11.24
CA ALA A 88 17.16 12.15 9.89
C ALA A 88 17.97 13.46 9.95
N ASP A 89 19.00 13.54 9.12
CA ASP A 89 19.90 14.69 9.08
C ASP A 89 19.32 15.82 8.23
N ARG A 90 19.40 17.05 8.73
CA ARG A 90 19.01 18.25 8.02
C ARG A 90 20.22 18.86 7.31
N LEU A 91 20.12 18.99 6.00
CA LEU A 91 21.11 19.66 5.17
C LEU A 91 20.58 20.98 4.65
N ARG A 92 21.39 22.02 4.77
CA ARG A 92 21.08 23.36 4.26
C ARG A 92 22.21 23.85 3.37
N TYR A 93 21.89 24.21 2.14
CA TYR A 93 22.77 24.92 1.23
C TYR A 93 22.32 26.36 1.10
N ALA A 94 23.24 27.31 1.21
CA ALA A 94 22.91 28.73 1.20
C ALA A 94 23.94 29.57 0.43
N TRP A 95 23.42 30.47 -0.40
CA TRP A 95 24.09 31.57 -1.08
C TRP A 95 23.29 32.84 -0.85
N ASP A 96 23.97 33.96 -0.62
CA ASP A 96 23.36 35.24 -0.22
C ASP A 96 22.83 36.06 -1.41
N GLY A 97 22.99 35.58 -2.65
CA GLY A 97 22.55 36.29 -3.85
C GLY A 97 23.57 37.29 -4.40
N MET A 98 24.69 37.54 -3.72
CA MET A 98 25.67 38.52 -4.13
C MET A 98 26.74 37.88 -5.03
N PRO A 99 26.99 38.41 -6.25
CA PRO A 99 28.05 37.93 -7.10
C PRO A 99 29.41 38.01 -6.39
N GLY A 100 30.10 36.88 -6.29
CA GLY A 100 31.38 36.76 -5.59
C GLY A 100 31.28 36.11 -4.22
N SER A 101 30.07 35.94 -3.68
CA SER A 101 29.86 35.31 -2.38
C SER A 101 30.02 33.79 -2.41
N LEU A 102 30.04 33.22 -1.21
CA LEU A 102 30.26 31.80 -0.95
C LEU A 102 28.95 31.02 -1.05
N LEU A 103 29.00 29.82 -1.64
CA LEU A 103 27.99 28.79 -1.40
C LEU A 103 28.43 27.95 -0.21
N THR A 104 27.58 27.87 0.81
CA THR A 104 27.85 27.11 2.03
C THR A 104 26.92 25.90 2.15
N ARG A 105 27.38 24.89 2.91
CA ARG A 105 26.60 23.71 3.31
C ARG A 105 26.67 23.56 4.81
N GLU A 106 25.55 23.25 5.42
CA GLU A 106 25.38 23.15 6.86
C GLU A 106 24.65 21.83 7.17
N LEU A 107 25.08 21.14 8.22
CA LEU A 107 24.50 19.88 8.70
C LEU A 107 23.93 20.11 10.11
N ASN A 108 22.66 19.78 10.30
CA ASN A 108 21.94 19.82 11.59
C ASN A 108 21.97 21.17 12.32
N GLY A 109 22.20 22.29 11.63
CA GLY A 109 22.34 23.61 12.27
C GLY A 109 23.77 23.91 12.75
N GLY A 110 24.75 23.11 12.33
CA GLY A 110 26.16 23.25 12.72
C GLY A 110 26.89 24.38 11.99
N SER A 111 28.22 24.41 12.12
CA SER A 111 29.03 25.44 11.43
C SER A 111 28.99 25.24 9.90
N PRO A 112 28.64 26.28 9.11
CA PRO A 112 28.61 26.17 7.66
C PRO A 112 30.01 25.92 7.07
N ILE A 113 30.11 24.96 6.16
CA ILE A 113 31.31 24.69 5.38
C ILE A 113 31.19 25.31 3.98
N THR A 114 32.26 25.91 3.48
CA THR A 114 32.29 26.45 2.11
C THR A 114 32.36 25.32 1.10
N VAL A 115 31.38 25.29 0.18
CA VAL A 115 31.31 24.32 -0.92
C VAL A 115 31.91 24.92 -2.19
N LEU A 116 31.65 26.20 -2.45
CA LEU A 116 32.17 26.92 -3.62
C LEU A 116 32.37 28.40 -3.28
N GLN A 117 33.44 28.98 -3.80
CA GLN A 117 33.76 30.41 -3.66
C GLN A 117 33.47 31.15 -4.98
N ASP A 118 33.40 32.48 -4.93
CA ASP A 118 33.17 33.35 -6.10
C ASP A 118 31.94 32.93 -6.92
N VAL A 119 30.84 32.61 -6.24
CA VAL A 119 29.58 32.25 -6.91
C VAL A 119 28.98 33.53 -7.49
N ARG A 120 28.94 33.60 -8.82
CA ARG A 120 28.43 34.76 -9.56
C ARG A 120 26.91 34.72 -9.73
N SER A 121 26.35 33.54 -9.88
CA SER A 121 24.93 33.30 -10.09
C SER A 121 24.58 31.89 -9.61
N LEU A 122 23.49 31.77 -8.87
CA LEU A 122 22.89 30.52 -8.45
C LEU A 122 21.38 30.74 -8.28
N SER A 123 20.58 29.77 -8.70
CA SER A 123 19.16 29.76 -8.42
C SER A 123 18.72 28.34 -8.11
N PHE A 124 18.01 28.16 -7.00
CA PHE A 124 17.25 26.94 -6.77
C PHE A 124 15.80 27.15 -7.21
N ASP A 125 15.28 26.16 -7.92
CA ASP A 125 13.91 26.13 -8.40
C ASP A 125 13.35 24.71 -8.21
N SER A 126 12.04 24.58 -8.21
CA SER A 126 11.36 23.29 -8.08
C SER A 126 10.31 23.12 -9.16
N ALA A 127 10.36 21.97 -9.83
CA ALA A 127 9.18 21.42 -10.49
C ALA A 127 8.31 20.74 -9.43
N THR A 128 7.16 21.30 -9.13
CA THR A 128 6.16 20.63 -8.30
C THR A 128 5.21 19.85 -9.18
N ARG A 129 4.89 18.63 -8.77
CA ARG A 129 3.78 17.87 -9.34
C ARG A 129 2.72 17.74 -8.25
N THR A 130 1.58 18.38 -8.46
CA THR A 130 0.41 18.09 -7.64
C THR A 130 0.02 16.64 -7.91
N SER A 131 0.14 15.81 -6.88
CA SER A 131 -0.58 14.55 -6.83
C SER A 131 -1.73 14.80 -5.87
N THR A 132 -2.96 14.49 -6.30
CA THR A 132 -4.08 14.42 -5.37
C THR A 132 -3.81 13.28 -4.40
N VAL A 133 -3.23 13.61 -3.25
CA VAL A 133 -3.56 12.87 -2.04
C VAL A 133 -5.00 13.28 -1.77
N ASP A 134 -5.90 12.32 -1.79
CA ASP A 134 -7.30 12.51 -1.41
C ASP A 134 -7.34 12.93 0.06
N THR A 135 -7.11 14.23 0.29
CA THR A 135 -7.20 14.86 1.60
C THR A 135 -8.60 15.38 1.74
N THR A 136 -9.58 14.48 1.53
CA THR A 136 -10.84 14.65 2.21
C THR A 136 -10.50 14.51 3.70
N ALA A 137 -10.34 15.64 4.38
CA ALA A 137 -10.76 15.81 5.76
C ALA A 137 -12.14 16.46 5.65
N GLY A 138 -13.27 15.79 5.86
CA GLY A 138 -13.44 14.46 6.44
C GLY A 138 -13.57 13.33 5.43
N SER A 139 -12.53 12.51 5.33
CA SER A 139 -12.75 11.08 5.26
C SER A 139 -13.53 10.80 6.53
N THR A 140 -14.82 10.55 6.41
CA THR A 140 -15.49 9.77 7.44
C THR A 140 -14.68 8.48 7.47
N LEU A 141 -13.67 8.41 8.35
CA LEU A 141 -13.00 7.17 8.68
C LEU A 141 -14.16 6.23 8.94
N THR A 142 -14.36 5.28 8.04
CA THR A 142 -15.41 4.31 8.18
C THR A 142 -15.04 3.49 9.40
N THR A 143 -15.58 3.84 10.56
CA THR A 143 -15.29 3.20 11.85
C THR A 143 -15.94 1.83 11.92
N TRP A 144 -16.99 1.61 11.13
CA TRP A 144 -17.67 0.33 11.02
C TRP A 144 -16.91 -0.70 10.16
N PRO A 145 -17.17 -2.01 10.38
CA PRO A 145 -16.60 -3.07 9.57
C PRO A 145 -16.96 -2.89 8.10
N ARG A 146 -16.01 -3.17 7.21
CA ARG A 146 -16.21 -3.08 5.76
C ARG A 146 -15.87 -4.40 5.08
N LEU A 147 -16.79 -4.88 4.26
CA LEU A 147 -16.55 -6.00 3.35
C LEU A 147 -15.57 -5.53 2.28
N GLY A 148 -14.50 -6.27 2.00
CA GLY A 148 -13.70 -6.01 0.81
C GLY A 148 -14.22 -6.79 -0.40
N GLY A 149 -13.36 -7.02 -1.41
CA GLY A 149 -13.71 -7.78 -2.61
C GLY A 149 -14.32 -9.14 -2.27
N VAL A 150 -15.47 -9.43 -2.87
CA VAL A 150 -16.21 -10.68 -2.66
C VAL A 150 -15.97 -11.59 -3.86
N LEU A 151 -15.54 -12.83 -3.62
CA LEU A 151 -15.39 -13.86 -4.66
C LEU A 151 -16.66 -14.70 -4.76
N GLN A 152 -16.92 -15.25 -5.95
CA GLN A 152 -18.03 -16.19 -6.13
C GLN A 152 -17.89 -17.41 -5.20
N PRO A 153 -19.00 -17.97 -4.69
CA PRO A 153 -18.97 -19.18 -3.89
C PRO A 153 -18.35 -20.35 -4.66
N ALA A 154 -17.58 -21.17 -3.97
CA ALA A 154 -17.15 -22.47 -4.44
C ALA A 154 -18.31 -23.47 -4.33
N ALA A 155 -18.29 -24.50 -5.18
CA ALA A 155 -19.21 -25.63 -5.15
C ALA A 155 -18.42 -26.95 -5.12
N SER A 156 -18.99 -27.98 -4.51
CA SER A 156 -18.44 -29.35 -4.54
C SER A 156 -19.57 -30.37 -4.49
N THR A 157 -19.31 -31.54 -5.07
CA THR A 157 -20.16 -32.75 -5.02
C THR A 157 -19.42 -33.93 -4.39
N THR A 158 -18.29 -33.66 -3.73
CA THR A 158 -17.38 -34.66 -3.16
C THR A 158 -17.43 -34.63 -1.64
N MET A 159 -16.40 -35.10 -0.95
CA MET A 159 -16.28 -35.08 0.51
C MET A 159 -15.48 -33.87 1.04
N SER A 160 -15.18 -32.90 0.18
CA SER A 160 -14.47 -31.69 0.58
C SER A 160 -14.74 -30.53 -0.39
N ILE A 161 -14.51 -29.29 0.07
CA ILE A 161 -14.58 -28.09 -0.75
C ILE A 161 -13.40 -27.18 -0.47
N ALA A 162 -12.73 -26.72 -1.53
CA ALA A 162 -11.70 -25.70 -1.45
C ALA A 162 -12.31 -24.33 -1.74
N VAL A 163 -12.25 -23.42 -0.77
CA VAL A 163 -12.82 -22.08 -0.88
C VAL A 163 -11.68 -21.07 -0.95
N SER A 164 -11.62 -20.34 -2.07
CA SER A 164 -10.61 -19.28 -2.26
C SER A 164 -10.91 -18.08 -1.36
N ARG A 165 -9.85 -17.48 -0.80
CA ARG A 165 -9.96 -16.18 -0.15
C ARG A 165 -9.78 -15.03 -1.17
N PRO A 166 -10.43 -13.88 -0.97
CA PRO A 166 -10.12 -12.66 -1.71
C PRO A 166 -8.63 -12.26 -1.61
N THR A 167 -8.08 -11.71 -2.71
CA THR A 167 -6.66 -11.34 -2.81
C THR A 167 -6.36 -9.89 -2.41
N THR A 168 -7.36 -9.02 -2.34
CA THR A 168 -7.21 -7.58 -2.07
C THR A 168 -7.16 -7.21 -0.58
N MET A 169 -6.80 -8.17 0.29
CA MET A 169 -6.95 -8.05 1.75
C MET A 169 -5.58 -8.03 2.45
N VAL A 170 -5.53 -7.37 3.60
CA VAL A 170 -4.29 -7.14 4.34
C VAL A 170 -4.22 -8.09 5.54
N PRO A 171 -3.03 -8.64 5.89
CA PRO A 171 -2.87 -9.37 7.15
C PRO A 171 -3.43 -8.58 8.34
N GLY A 172 -4.24 -9.25 9.16
CA GLY A 172 -5.00 -8.66 10.26
C GLY A 172 -6.48 -8.41 9.97
N ASP A 173 -6.94 -8.56 8.72
CA ASP A 173 -8.37 -8.55 8.39
C ASP A 173 -9.09 -9.82 8.89
N LEU A 174 -10.39 -9.72 9.16
CA LEU A 174 -11.21 -10.83 9.63
C LEU A 174 -11.72 -11.62 8.43
N MET A 175 -11.42 -12.90 8.36
CA MET A 175 -12.09 -13.82 7.44
C MET A 175 -13.29 -14.45 8.14
N VAL A 176 -14.42 -14.48 7.44
CA VAL A 176 -15.65 -15.18 7.84
C VAL A 176 -15.94 -16.21 6.76
N ALA A 177 -15.73 -17.49 7.06
CA ALA A 177 -16.07 -18.59 6.17
C ALA A 177 -17.48 -19.08 6.46
N VAL A 178 -18.24 -19.33 5.41
CA VAL A 178 -19.57 -19.93 5.48
C VAL A 178 -19.56 -21.19 4.62
N LEU A 179 -20.12 -22.27 5.16
CA LEU A 179 -20.28 -23.55 4.49
C LEU A 179 -21.73 -23.99 4.62
N CYS A 180 -22.32 -24.39 3.50
CA CYS A 180 -23.60 -25.08 3.44
C CYS A 180 -23.36 -26.46 2.84
N VAL A 181 -23.82 -27.52 3.51
CA VAL A 181 -23.67 -28.90 3.03
C VAL A 181 -25.02 -29.61 3.11
N GLU A 182 -25.37 -30.33 2.05
CA GLU A 182 -26.54 -31.23 2.03
C GLU A 182 -26.28 -32.44 2.93
N GLU A 183 -27.34 -32.88 3.63
CA GLU A 183 -27.43 -34.18 4.32
C GLU A 183 -26.19 -34.59 5.14
N THR A 184 -25.59 -33.65 5.85
CA THR A 184 -24.34 -33.88 6.58
C THR A 184 -24.52 -33.56 8.05
N SER A 185 -24.16 -34.46 8.95
CA SER A 185 -24.25 -34.16 10.37
C SER A 185 -23.13 -33.22 10.83
N THR A 186 -23.42 -32.38 11.83
CA THR A 186 -22.46 -31.46 12.44
C THR A 186 -21.21 -32.17 12.97
N GLY A 187 -21.34 -33.42 13.43
CA GLY A 187 -20.22 -34.25 13.88
C GLY A 187 -19.30 -34.76 12.77
N ASP A 188 -19.71 -34.64 11.51
CA ASP A 188 -18.90 -35.05 10.34
C ASP A 188 -18.04 -33.91 9.80
N ILE A 189 -18.23 -32.67 10.24
CA ILE A 189 -17.52 -31.50 9.73
C ILE A 189 -16.49 -31.04 10.76
N ASP A 190 -15.21 -31.25 10.45
CA ASP A 190 -14.12 -30.77 11.27
C ASP A 190 -13.88 -29.27 11.08
N THR A 191 -13.56 -28.57 12.17
CA THR A 191 -13.09 -27.18 12.10
C THR A 191 -11.64 -27.15 11.59
N PRO A 192 -11.34 -26.47 10.47
CA PRO A 192 -9.98 -26.41 9.96
C PRO A 192 -9.02 -25.71 10.94
N SER A 193 -7.76 -26.14 10.97
CA SER A 193 -6.75 -25.60 11.89
C SER A 193 -6.61 -24.07 11.78
N GLY A 194 -6.65 -23.40 12.94
CA GLY A 194 -6.57 -21.94 13.09
C GLY A 194 -7.83 -21.18 12.66
N TRP A 195 -8.94 -21.88 12.40
CA TRP A 195 -10.26 -21.27 12.37
C TRP A 195 -10.96 -21.45 13.72
N THR A 196 -11.80 -20.49 14.08
CA THR A 196 -12.66 -20.54 15.26
C THR A 196 -14.09 -20.73 14.82
N GLN A 197 -14.76 -21.78 15.30
CA GLN A 197 -16.17 -22.04 14.99
C GLN A 197 -17.07 -21.00 15.68
N VAL A 198 -17.87 -20.29 14.89
CA VAL A 198 -18.91 -19.37 15.37
C VAL A 198 -20.22 -20.13 15.57
N LEU A 199 -20.62 -20.90 14.56
CA LEU A 199 -21.76 -21.80 14.65
C LEU A 199 -21.57 -23.00 13.71
N LEU A 200 -22.19 -24.11 14.08
CA LEU A 200 -22.35 -25.29 13.24
C LEU A 200 -23.67 -25.94 13.64
N ARG A 201 -24.65 -25.95 12.73
CA ARG A 201 -26.02 -26.42 13.01
C ARG A 201 -26.57 -27.13 11.79
N GLU A 202 -27.35 -28.18 12.06
CA GLU A 202 -28.10 -28.94 11.06
C GLU A 202 -29.59 -28.82 11.32
N ASN A 203 -30.40 -29.05 10.29
CA ASN A 203 -31.84 -29.22 10.41
C ASN A 203 -32.24 -30.56 9.81
N SER A 204 -32.83 -31.42 10.65
CA SER A 204 -33.42 -32.71 10.28
C SER A 204 -32.50 -33.66 9.49
N GLY A 205 -31.18 -33.45 9.55
CA GLY A 205 -30.22 -34.21 8.75
C GLY A 205 -30.30 -33.94 7.24
N GLU A 206 -30.97 -32.85 6.81
CA GLU A 206 -31.16 -32.48 5.41
C GLU A 206 -30.19 -31.37 4.98
N VAL A 207 -29.90 -30.42 5.87
CA VAL A 207 -29.04 -29.27 5.57
C VAL A 207 -28.24 -28.85 6.79
N THR A 208 -26.98 -28.49 6.54
CA THR A 208 -26.05 -28.02 7.58
C THR A 208 -25.41 -26.70 7.19
N LEU A 209 -25.41 -25.75 8.13
CA LEU A 209 -24.74 -24.47 8.04
C LEU A 209 -23.60 -24.44 9.06
N GLY A 210 -22.41 -24.13 8.58
CA GLY A 210 -21.25 -23.83 9.39
C GLY A 210 -20.72 -22.42 9.12
N VAL A 211 -20.32 -21.73 10.18
CA VAL A 211 -19.65 -20.43 10.09
C VAL A 211 -18.42 -20.42 10.99
N TRP A 212 -17.30 -19.98 10.44
CA TRP A 212 -16.03 -19.87 11.15
C TRP A 212 -15.38 -18.51 10.91
N THR A 213 -14.58 -18.08 11.88
CA THR A 213 -13.76 -16.88 11.78
C THR A 213 -12.28 -17.18 11.90
N ARG A 214 -11.47 -16.38 11.22
CA ARG A 214 -10.01 -16.40 11.35
C ARG A 214 -9.44 -15.01 11.07
N THR A 215 -8.39 -14.62 11.78
CA THR A 215 -7.61 -13.44 11.41
C THR A 215 -6.66 -13.78 10.27
N LEU A 216 -6.74 -13.06 9.16
CA LEU A 216 -5.89 -13.25 7.99
C LEU A 216 -4.42 -13.02 8.35
N MET A 217 -3.54 -13.95 7.98
CA MET A 217 -2.10 -13.84 8.16
C MET A 217 -1.38 -13.76 6.82
N ALA A 218 -0.18 -13.17 6.81
CA ALA A 218 0.65 -13.09 5.60
C ALA A 218 1.03 -14.48 5.04
N SER A 219 1.11 -15.48 5.91
CA SER A 219 1.40 -16.88 5.58
C SER A 219 0.17 -17.70 5.19
N ASP A 220 -1.04 -17.12 5.21
CA ASP A 220 -2.25 -17.88 4.90
C ASP A 220 -2.30 -18.26 3.41
N PRO A 221 -2.69 -19.52 3.09
CA PRO A 221 -2.80 -19.99 1.72
C PRO A 221 -3.86 -19.23 0.92
N SER A 222 -3.87 -19.38 -0.40
CA SER A 222 -4.88 -18.76 -1.29
C SER A 222 -6.27 -19.39 -1.17
N SER A 223 -6.38 -20.58 -0.59
CA SER A 223 -7.64 -21.29 -0.34
C SER A 223 -7.59 -22.10 0.95
N PHE A 224 -8.75 -22.30 1.55
CA PHE A 224 -8.95 -23.18 2.71
C PHE A 224 -9.91 -24.30 2.36
N THR A 225 -9.73 -25.45 3.00
CA THR A 225 -10.53 -26.65 2.73
C THR A 225 -11.36 -27.03 3.94
N TRP A 226 -12.63 -27.33 3.69
CA TRP A 226 -13.52 -28.02 4.62
C TRP A 226 -13.80 -29.42 4.09
N SER A 227 -13.90 -30.40 4.98
CA SER A 227 -14.09 -31.81 4.65
C SER A 227 -15.18 -32.44 5.51
N TRP A 228 -15.78 -33.52 5.01
CA TRP A 228 -16.80 -34.32 5.68
C TRP A 228 -16.73 -35.80 5.26
N ASN A 229 -17.62 -36.64 5.79
CA ASN A 229 -17.45 -38.10 5.77
C ASN A 229 -18.11 -38.84 4.59
N SER A 230 -18.77 -38.15 3.66
CA SER A 230 -19.39 -38.77 2.48
C SER A 230 -19.48 -37.81 1.29
N ASN A 231 -19.74 -38.28 0.06
CA ASN A 231 -19.92 -37.37 -1.07
C ASN A 231 -21.24 -36.63 -0.93
N LYS A 232 -21.19 -35.29 -0.86
CA LYS A 232 -22.36 -34.42 -0.72
C LYS A 232 -22.20 -33.15 -1.54
N ASP A 233 -23.34 -32.58 -1.91
CA ASP A 233 -23.41 -31.25 -2.49
C ASP A 233 -23.12 -30.20 -1.43
N ALA A 234 -22.21 -29.28 -1.75
CA ALA A 234 -21.79 -28.24 -0.85
C ALA A 234 -21.56 -26.92 -1.59
N ILE A 235 -21.84 -25.82 -0.90
CA ILE A 235 -21.50 -24.46 -1.34
C ILE A 235 -20.83 -23.71 -0.20
N GLY A 236 -19.75 -23.00 -0.51
CA GLY A 236 -18.99 -22.29 0.52
C GLY A 236 -18.30 -21.03 -0.01
N TRP A 237 -18.14 -20.04 0.86
CA TRP A 237 -17.49 -18.77 0.53
C TRP A 237 -16.75 -18.21 1.74
N ILE A 238 -15.76 -17.34 1.47
CA ILE A 238 -15.04 -16.58 2.49
C ILE A 238 -15.28 -15.10 2.23
N LEU A 239 -15.86 -14.41 3.22
CA LEU A 239 -15.91 -12.96 3.29
C LEU A 239 -14.70 -12.46 4.06
N VAL A 240 -14.16 -11.30 3.68
CA VAL A 240 -13.08 -10.67 4.44
C VAL A 240 -13.46 -9.24 4.79
N LEU A 241 -13.31 -8.93 6.09
CA LEU A 241 -13.73 -7.68 6.70
C LEU A 241 -12.55 -6.95 7.32
N SER A 242 -12.41 -5.68 6.94
CA SER A 242 -11.53 -4.73 7.62
C SER A 242 -12.34 -3.89 8.62
N ASN A 243 -11.64 -3.12 9.47
CA ASN A 243 -12.24 -2.25 10.49
C ASN A 243 -13.11 -2.96 11.55
N HIS A 244 -12.86 -4.25 11.79
CA HIS A 244 -13.48 -5.01 12.89
C HIS A 244 -12.65 -4.93 14.19
N HIS A 245 -13.24 -5.39 15.30
CA HIS A 245 -12.55 -5.54 16.60
C HIS A 245 -11.54 -6.70 16.59
N ARG A 246 -10.25 -6.40 16.75
CA ARG A 246 -9.14 -7.35 16.49
C ARG A 246 -9.12 -8.60 17.37
N THR A 247 -9.66 -8.52 18.58
CA THR A 247 -9.64 -9.64 19.55
C THR A 247 -11.04 -10.21 19.83
N GLU A 248 -12.09 -9.47 19.48
CA GLU A 248 -13.48 -9.83 19.79
C GLU A 248 -14.38 -9.49 18.58
N PRO A 249 -14.10 -10.09 17.41
CA PRO A 249 -14.74 -9.71 16.16
C PRO A 249 -16.24 -10.00 16.13
N ILE A 250 -16.71 -11.00 16.87
CA ILE A 250 -18.12 -11.42 16.91
C ILE A 250 -18.72 -10.98 18.25
N ALA A 251 -19.65 -10.03 18.21
CA ALA A 251 -20.33 -9.55 19.42
C ALA A 251 -21.40 -10.54 19.89
N ALA A 252 -22.18 -11.07 18.94
CA ALA A 252 -23.27 -11.98 19.23
C ALA A 252 -23.65 -12.79 17.98
N THR A 253 -24.27 -13.94 18.21
CA THR A 253 -24.78 -14.80 17.13
C THR A 253 -26.04 -15.50 17.60
N GLU A 254 -27.05 -15.56 16.73
CA GLU A 254 -28.24 -16.35 16.98
C GLU A 254 -28.68 -17.08 15.70
N VAL A 255 -29.26 -18.28 15.85
CA VAL A 255 -29.54 -19.20 14.76
C VAL A 255 -30.95 -19.75 14.88
N ALA A 256 -31.66 -19.86 13.75
CA ALA A 256 -32.98 -20.45 13.63
C ALA A 256 -32.93 -21.62 12.65
N TYR A 257 -33.46 -22.76 13.09
CA TYR A 257 -33.43 -24.03 12.38
C TYR A 257 -34.64 -24.92 12.75
N SER A 258 -35.79 -24.30 13.09
CA SER A 258 -36.98 -25.03 13.57
C SER A 258 -37.36 -26.18 12.64
N THR A 259 -37.98 -27.22 13.19
CA THR A 259 -38.34 -28.51 12.56
C THR A 259 -39.40 -28.42 11.45
N GLY A 260 -39.33 -27.41 10.58
CA GLY A 260 -40.29 -27.17 9.50
C GLY A 260 -39.65 -26.47 8.31
N LYS A 261 -40.19 -26.74 7.13
CA LYS A 261 -39.78 -26.17 5.86
C LYS A 261 -40.38 -24.77 5.68
N SER A 262 -39.64 -23.83 5.08
CA SER A 262 -40.15 -22.47 4.82
C SER A 262 -39.60 -21.89 3.52
N SER A 263 -40.44 -21.15 2.80
CA SER A 263 -40.04 -20.28 1.69
C SER A 263 -39.64 -18.87 2.18
N HIS A 264 -39.85 -18.58 3.47
CA HIS A 264 -39.44 -17.33 4.12
C HIS A 264 -38.70 -17.59 5.44
N PRO A 265 -37.57 -18.31 5.39
CA PRO A 265 -36.82 -18.62 6.60
C PRO A 265 -36.31 -17.33 7.23
N THR A 266 -36.68 -17.12 8.49
CA THR A 266 -36.47 -15.86 9.22
C THR A 266 -35.27 -15.98 10.14
N THR A 267 -34.27 -15.13 9.91
CA THR A 267 -33.12 -14.98 10.79
C THR A 267 -33.55 -14.34 12.12
N PRO A 268 -33.09 -14.86 13.27
CA PRO A 268 -33.48 -14.34 14.58
C PRO A 268 -32.86 -12.96 14.86
N SER A 269 -33.42 -12.21 15.81
CA SER A 269 -32.80 -10.97 16.29
C SER A 269 -31.78 -11.28 17.37
N VAL A 270 -30.67 -10.57 17.37
CA VAL A 270 -29.68 -10.58 18.45
C VAL A 270 -29.27 -9.14 18.79
N THR A 271 -28.62 -8.91 19.92
CA THR A 271 -28.24 -7.56 20.36
C THR A 271 -26.84 -7.20 19.88
N ALA A 272 -26.71 -6.06 19.19
CA ALA A 272 -25.41 -5.41 18.96
C ALA A 272 -25.00 -4.62 20.21
N ALA A 273 -23.87 -4.97 20.81
CA ALA A 273 -23.38 -4.32 22.02
C ALA A 273 -22.92 -2.87 21.77
N THR A 274 -22.40 -2.59 20.57
CA THR A 274 -21.86 -1.29 20.17
C THR A 274 -22.55 -0.79 18.91
N GLY A 275 -22.66 0.54 18.77
CA GLY A 275 -23.00 1.16 17.48
C GLY A 275 -21.95 0.87 16.42
N ASP A 276 -22.23 1.23 15.17
CA ASP A 276 -21.34 1.02 14.02
C ASP A 276 -21.01 -0.46 13.76
N SER A 277 -21.82 -1.39 14.28
CA SER A 277 -21.64 -2.82 14.01
C SER A 277 -22.08 -3.17 12.58
N LEU A 278 -21.65 -4.34 12.11
CA LEU A 278 -22.15 -4.94 10.88
C LEU A 278 -22.96 -6.19 11.22
N VAL A 279 -24.12 -6.37 10.59
CA VAL A 279 -24.92 -7.59 10.72
C VAL A 279 -24.76 -8.42 9.46
N LEU A 280 -24.30 -9.66 9.60
CA LEU A 280 -24.39 -10.68 8.56
C LEU A 280 -25.63 -11.54 8.80
N ARG A 281 -26.39 -11.74 7.73
CA ARG A 281 -27.47 -12.74 7.65
C ARG A 281 -27.02 -13.82 6.69
N VAL A 282 -26.98 -15.05 7.16
CA VAL A 282 -26.53 -16.20 6.37
C VAL A 282 -27.56 -17.31 6.43
N GLY A 283 -27.68 -18.09 5.37
CA GLY A 283 -28.60 -19.20 5.28
C GLY A 283 -28.09 -20.35 4.44
N ALA A 284 -28.34 -21.56 4.92
CA ALA A 284 -28.27 -22.79 4.16
C ALA A 284 -29.69 -23.33 3.98
N PHE A 285 -29.99 -23.81 2.77
CA PHE A 285 -31.31 -24.33 2.42
C PHE A 285 -31.17 -25.63 1.64
N ASP A 286 -31.95 -26.64 2.03
CA ASP A 286 -32.13 -27.85 1.24
C ASP A 286 -32.75 -27.46 -0.12
N LYS A 287 -32.29 -28.08 -1.22
CA LYS A 287 -32.71 -27.85 -2.62
C LYS A 287 -32.35 -26.49 -3.23
N ASP A 288 -32.62 -26.37 -4.54
CA ASP A 288 -32.65 -25.07 -5.21
C ASP A 288 -33.84 -24.23 -4.73
N ILE A 289 -33.51 -23.21 -3.94
CA ILE A 289 -34.46 -22.19 -3.49
C ILE A 289 -34.28 -20.85 -4.21
N VAL A 290 -33.35 -20.75 -5.16
CA VAL A 290 -32.96 -19.49 -5.77
C VAL A 290 -34.09 -18.97 -6.66
N LYS A 291 -34.79 -17.94 -6.17
CA LYS A 291 -35.82 -17.24 -6.94
C LYS A 291 -35.19 -16.32 -7.98
N THR A 292 -34.16 -15.60 -7.58
CA THR A 292 -33.33 -14.78 -8.45
C THR A 292 -31.90 -14.84 -7.94
N VAL A 293 -30.98 -15.15 -8.85
CA VAL A 293 -29.54 -15.23 -8.63
C VAL A 293 -29.06 -13.91 -7.98
N ASP A 294 -28.38 -14.02 -6.84
CA ASP A 294 -27.86 -12.89 -6.02
C ASP A 294 -28.89 -11.91 -5.47
N VAL A 295 -30.14 -12.32 -5.30
CA VAL A 295 -31.17 -11.52 -4.63
C VAL A 295 -31.70 -12.31 -3.44
N THR A 296 -31.29 -11.92 -2.22
CA THR A 296 -31.67 -12.62 -0.97
C THR A 296 -33.10 -12.34 -0.55
N GLY A 297 -33.64 -11.19 -0.96
CA GLY A 297 -34.93 -10.70 -0.50
C GLY A 297 -34.92 -10.17 0.94
N LEU A 298 -33.75 -10.06 1.58
CA LEU A 298 -33.61 -9.53 2.94
C LEU A 298 -33.93 -8.02 2.97
N PRO A 299 -35.00 -7.57 3.65
CA PRO A 299 -35.34 -6.15 3.69
C PRO A 299 -34.25 -5.35 4.42
N GLY A 300 -33.82 -4.22 3.84
CA GLY A 300 -32.84 -3.33 4.44
C GLY A 300 -31.41 -3.88 4.50
N HIS A 301 -31.12 -4.97 3.80
CA HIS A 301 -29.78 -5.54 3.68
C HIS A 301 -29.27 -5.43 2.24
N THR A 302 -27.96 -5.36 2.10
CA THR A 302 -27.25 -5.52 0.83
C THR A 302 -27.05 -7.00 0.56
N ASP A 303 -27.42 -7.44 -0.64
CA ASP A 303 -27.18 -8.80 -1.11
C ASP A 303 -25.68 -9.06 -1.32
N VAL A 304 -25.20 -10.21 -0.86
CA VAL A 304 -23.86 -10.70 -1.18
C VAL A 304 -23.94 -11.83 -2.19
N TRP A 305 -24.66 -12.91 -1.85
CA TRP A 305 -24.84 -14.07 -2.72
C TRP A 305 -26.19 -14.74 -2.47
N VAL A 306 -26.75 -15.31 -3.53
CA VAL A 306 -27.73 -16.42 -3.46
C VAL A 306 -27.45 -17.39 -4.60
N ARG A 307 -27.12 -18.63 -4.28
CA ARG A 307 -26.69 -19.65 -5.25
C ARG A 307 -27.13 -21.05 -4.82
N SER A 308 -27.36 -21.91 -5.80
CA SER A 308 -27.60 -23.33 -5.60
C SER A 308 -26.57 -24.17 -6.36
N VAL A 309 -26.34 -25.38 -5.85
CA VAL A 309 -25.51 -26.44 -6.46
C VAL A 309 -26.42 -27.64 -6.71
N ASP A 310 -26.40 -28.16 -7.94
CA ASP A 310 -27.08 -29.37 -8.42
C ASP A 310 -28.56 -29.54 -8.02
N ASN A 311 -29.24 -28.43 -7.74
CA ASN A 311 -30.59 -28.39 -7.17
C ASN A 311 -30.74 -29.09 -5.82
N LYS A 312 -29.64 -29.27 -5.09
CA LYS A 312 -29.58 -30.02 -3.84
C LYS A 312 -29.31 -29.17 -2.61
N ILE A 313 -28.52 -28.13 -2.76
CA ILE A 313 -28.21 -27.20 -1.69
C ILE A 313 -28.21 -25.78 -2.23
N ALA A 314 -28.60 -24.83 -1.40
CA ALA A 314 -28.40 -23.42 -1.66
C ALA A 314 -27.83 -22.70 -0.44
N GLY A 315 -27.05 -21.67 -0.74
CA GLY A 315 -26.49 -20.76 0.25
C GLY A 315 -26.89 -19.32 -0.08
N ALA A 316 -27.18 -18.54 0.96
CA ALA A 316 -27.44 -17.11 0.84
C ALA A 316 -26.71 -16.31 1.90
N CYS A 317 -26.32 -15.08 1.53
CA CYS A 317 -25.72 -14.12 2.44
C CYS A 317 -26.14 -12.70 2.07
N GLY A 318 -26.52 -11.91 3.07
CA GLY A 318 -26.71 -10.48 2.98
C GLY A 318 -26.21 -9.77 4.23
N TYR A 319 -26.02 -8.46 4.18
CA TYR A 319 -25.51 -7.70 5.32
C TYR A 319 -26.15 -6.31 5.47
N ALA A 320 -26.16 -5.78 6.69
CA ALA A 320 -26.55 -4.41 6.98
C ALA A 320 -25.47 -3.72 7.82
N VAL A 321 -25.11 -2.49 7.45
CA VAL A 321 -24.07 -1.69 8.10
C VAL A 321 -24.21 -0.21 7.74
N PRO A 322 -23.89 0.74 8.66
CA PRO A 322 -23.72 0.52 10.09
C PRO A 322 -25.06 0.26 10.78
N VAL A 323 -25.06 -0.59 11.82
CA VAL A 323 -26.19 -0.73 12.75
C VAL A 323 -25.86 -0.13 14.11
N GLY A 324 -26.85 0.52 14.71
CA GLY A 324 -26.77 1.06 16.07
C GLY A 324 -26.73 -0.05 17.14
N PRO A 325 -26.43 0.32 18.41
CA PRO A 325 -26.51 -0.63 19.51
C PRO A 325 -27.98 -1.03 19.76
N GLY A 326 -28.19 -2.25 20.27
CA GLY A 326 -29.52 -2.81 20.55
C GLY A 326 -29.90 -3.97 19.64
N ALA A 327 -31.17 -4.36 19.70
CA ALA A 327 -31.69 -5.47 18.90
C ALA A 327 -31.62 -5.16 17.40
N VAL A 328 -31.03 -6.06 16.61
CA VAL A 328 -30.86 -5.86 15.15
C VAL A 328 -32.08 -6.30 14.33
N GLY A 329 -33.17 -6.69 14.99
CA GLY A 329 -34.40 -7.16 14.36
C GLY A 329 -34.28 -8.53 13.70
N THR A 330 -35.38 -9.02 13.15
CA THR A 330 -35.42 -10.23 12.31
C THR A 330 -35.45 -9.85 10.83
N ALA A 331 -35.00 -10.76 9.96
CA ALA A 331 -35.12 -10.59 8.51
C ALA A 331 -35.33 -11.96 7.84
N ALA A 332 -36.22 -12.03 6.85
CA ALA A 332 -36.54 -13.27 6.15
C ALA A 332 -35.95 -13.27 4.74
N PHE A 333 -35.42 -14.41 4.32
CA PHE A 333 -35.05 -14.64 2.92
C PHE A 333 -36.32 -14.84 2.06
N ASP A 334 -36.25 -14.57 0.75
CA ASP A 334 -37.34 -14.79 -0.21
C ASP A 334 -37.01 -15.98 -1.12
N ASN A 335 -37.27 -17.18 -0.61
CA ASN A 335 -36.98 -18.44 -1.30
C ASN A 335 -38.13 -18.81 -2.25
N LYS A 336 -37.80 -19.47 -3.37
CA LYS A 336 -38.77 -19.93 -4.37
C LYS A 336 -39.77 -20.95 -3.81
N ASN A 337 -39.31 -21.85 -2.94
CA ASN A 337 -40.08 -23.00 -2.45
C ASN A 337 -39.86 -23.20 -0.95
N ASN A 338 -40.76 -23.95 -0.30
CA ASN A 338 -40.54 -24.41 1.08
C ASN A 338 -39.44 -25.46 1.11
N SER A 339 -38.43 -25.24 1.94
CA SER A 339 -37.40 -26.24 2.19
C SER A 339 -36.86 -26.18 3.61
N ASP A 340 -36.15 -27.24 4.01
CA ASP A 340 -35.40 -27.26 5.26
C ASP A 340 -34.31 -26.21 5.22
N TYR A 341 -34.05 -25.60 6.37
CA TYR A 341 -33.14 -24.46 6.45
C TYR A 341 -32.42 -24.40 7.78
N VAL A 342 -31.26 -23.75 7.73
CA VAL A 342 -30.57 -23.20 8.89
C VAL A 342 -30.20 -21.77 8.52
N VAL A 343 -30.68 -20.79 9.29
CA VAL A 343 -30.39 -19.37 9.07
C VAL A 343 -29.85 -18.72 10.33
N ALA A 344 -28.90 -17.80 10.19
CA ALA A 344 -28.25 -17.17 11.33
C ALA A 344 -28.04 -15.68 11.15
N THR A 345 -27.93 -15.02 12.29
CA THR A 345 -27.60 -13.62 12.46
C THR A 345 -26.29 -13.53 13.20
N ILE A 346 -25.32 -12.83 12.63
CA ILE A 346 -23.98 -12.67 13.21
C ILE A 346 -23.68 -11.18 13.26
N VAL A 347 -23.36 -10.67 14.46
CA VAL A 347 -22.98 -9.26 14.64
C VAL A 347 -21.47 -9.16 14.71
N ILE A 348 -20.89 -8.37 13.81
CA ILE A 348 -19.47 -8.07 13.76
C ILE A 348 -19.22 -6.73 14.43
N THR A 349 -18.37 -6.75 15.46
CA THR A 349 -18.00 -5.60 16.27
C THR A 349 -17.06 -4.67 15.47
N PRO A 350 -17.31 -3.34 15.45
CA PRO A 350 -16.38 -2.39 14.87
C PRO A 350 -15.07 -2.33 15.65
N ARG A 351 -14.04 -1.80 15.02
CA ARG A 351 -12.83 -1.41 15.75
C ARG A 351 -13.18 -0.34 16.80
N PRO A 352 -12.62 -0.40 18.02
CA PRO A 352 -12.81 0.67 19.01
C PRO A 352 -12.35 2.01 18.43
N ALA A 353 -13.12 3.06 18.67
CA ALA A 353 -12.67 4.42 18.37
C ALA A 353 -11.39 4.71 19.18
N VAL A 354 -10.33 5.15 18.51
CA VAL A 354 -9.15 5.66 19.20
C VAL A 354 -9.57 6.99 19.82
N ALA A 355 -9.57 7.06 21.16
CA ALA A 355 -9.78 8.33 21.85
C ALA A 355 -8.71 9.35 21.39
N PRO A 356 -9.09 10.62 21.16
CA PRO A 356 -8.18 11.64 20.63
C PRO A 356 -6.96 11.91 21.51
#